data_AF-A0A1W9TXI5-F1
#
_entry.id   AF-A0A1W9TXI5-F1
#
_cell.length_a   1.000
_cell.length_b   1.000
_cell.length_c   1.000
_cell.angle_alpha   90.00
_cell.angle_beta   90.00
_cell.angle_gamma   90.00
#
_symmetry.space_group_name_H-M   'P 1'
#
loop_
_entity.id
_entity.type
_entity.pdbx_description
1 polymer ?
#
loop_
_entity_poly.entity_id
_entity_poly.type
_entity_poly.pdbx_seq_one_letter_code
_entity_poly.pdbx_strand_id
1 'polypeptide(L)'
;KILMHTPQDEVFLGVLHPDAALFEKPFSIKKAGKEHRKYIDRLRQQGVAVYTVVDVLLEGTVDEHGNTVTGPELDALRKFASKSLTIDSSSLPVDMQDKQIAYKQKIISHLAKGVVISKMHSEQRAPETEIIKFVLNKLGIKPIYEVTGKGRLEGGDYFSVGDTALIGQGLRTNAEGIKQLLDNKVFGLPRVVVVKDSWNNQEEMHLDTYFNIISPNLAVLVDLRMDMPGKPVTKDIQTTVDVYELEKGSYKLKLKDLNFQKYMEDELGFTLIPVSRKDQNLYGLNFLTIVQNKIFAIDGVSEEYKKVLSDAKVDATWMDFGALTSGYGAAHCTTQVLLREGTAIDTKSSQLTNTVFMVSPNDFAYNFETAKSNVFQHKLADSAKVTKLNNWFSTHRTGNGKNTLVLYPMLTPNRRAEIRTDLLKEKLKQQGYSIDKVVDLRHYVDEGKFLEGTGSMVLDRKNKVAFASLSPRTNIDVFYDFCKQLGYRPIIFHTYDQDGKLIYHTNVVMSIGDGFVVIAADNIRDSKEKTRVMAELRALGKKIIKISSDQVNNMCGNILELKSNNDGDIIVMSTTAYKHFTKDQKAELEKFGNIVPVDIHTIEEVGGGSARCMIAEIF
;
A
#
# COMPACT_ATOMS: atom_id res chain seq x y z
N LYS A 1 15.41 5.65 0.37
CA LYS A 1 16.44 6.73 0.36
C LYS A 1 16.08 7.77 1.41
N ILE A 2 17.06 8.24 2.19
CA ILE A 2 16.86 9.15 3.32
C ILE A 2 17.83 10.34 3.20
N LEU A 3 17.36 11.54 3.56
CA LEU A 3 18.17 12.75 3.75
C LEU A 3 18.27 13.07 5.24
N MET A 4 19.48 13.35 5.72
CA MET A 4 19.77 13.68 7.13
C MET A 4 20.73 14.87 7.26
N HIS A 5 20.78 15.52 8.42
CA HIS A 5 21.75 16.56 8.73
C HIS A 5 22.50 16.22 10.02
N THR A 6 23.83 16.23 9.98
CA THR A 6 24.65 15.96 11.18
C THR A 6 24.90 17.28 11.90
N PRO A 7 24.54 17.43 13.18
CA PRO A 7 24.82 18.66 13.94
C PRO A 7 26.33 18.95 13.99
N GLN A 8 26.71 20.19 13.65
CA GLN A 8 28.07 20.73 13.79
C GLN A 8 28.03 22.12 14.46
N ASP A 9 28.98 23.00 14.16
CA ASP A 9 29.14 24.29 14.84
C ASP A 9 27.94 25.23 14.65
N GLU A 10 27.06 24.98 13.67
CA GLU A 10 25.84 25.77 13.45
C GLU A 10 24.87 25.73 14.64
N VAL A 11 24.91 24.67 15.47
CA VAL A 11 24.06 24.58 16.67
C VAL A 11 24.73 25.20 17.91
N PHE A 12 25.95 25.73 17.79
CA PHE A 12 26.73 26.24 18.94
C PHE A 12 26.02 27.35 19.71
N LEU A 13 25.48 28.34 19.00
CA LEU A 13 24.73 29.43 19.65
C LEU A 13 23.46 28.91 20.33
N GLY A 14 22.82 27.88 19.75
CA GLY A 14 21.66 27.25 20.36
C GLY A 14 21.98 26.43 21.60
N VAL A 15 23.14 25.76 21.63
CA VAL A 15 23.62 25.05 22.84
C VAL A 15 23.94 26.03 23.97
N LEU A 16 24.40 27.24 23.66
CA LEU A 16 24.68 28.28 24.66
C LEU A 16 23.41 28.88 25.27
N HIS A 17 22.31 28.96 24.50
CA HIS A 17 21.02 29.44 24.98
C HIS A 17 19.85 28.54 24.52
N PRO A 18 19.69 27.35 25.12
CA PRO A 18 18.75 26.31 24.69
C PRO A 18 17.32 26.80 24.51
N ASP A 19 16.75 27.49 25.51
CA ASP A 19 15.36 27.95 25.46
C ASP A 19 15.09 28.91 24.30
N ALA A 20 16.06 29.77 23.98
CA ALA A 20 15.95 30.74 22.90
C ALA A 20 16.19 30.11 21.52
N ALA A 21 16.71 28.89 21.46
CA ALA A 21 16.97 28.16 20.23
C ALA A 21 16.13 26.87 20.12
N LEU A 22 15.11 26.73 20.97
CA LEU A 22 14.20 25.59 21.02
C LEU A 22 14.91 24.25 21.30
N PHE A 23 15.88 24.24 22.21
CA PHE A 23 16.48 23.03 22.78
C PHE A 23 16.07 22.86 24.24
N GLU A 24 15.99 21.60 24.70
CA GLU A 24 15.58 21.27 26.08
C GLU A 24 16.66 21.66 27.09
N LYS A 25 17.92 21.45 26.72
CA LYS A 25 19.09 21.71 27.56
C LYS A 25 20.36 21.80 26.71
N PRO A 26 21.46 22.33 27.26
CA PRO A 26 22.75 22.30 26.58
C PRO A 26 23.23 20.86 26.35
N PHE A 27 23.87 20.59 25.21
CA PHE A 27 24.43 19.27 24.88
C PHE A 27 25.79 19.39 24.18
N SER A 28 26.58 18.31 24.21
CA SER A 28 27.88 18.27 23.53
C SER A 28 27.71 18.05 22.03
N ILE A 29 28.01 19.08 21.22
CA ILE A 29 27.98 19.02 19.75
C ILE A 29 28.85 17.87 19.22
N LYS A 30 30.06 17.71 19.77
CA LYS A 30 30.98 16.62 19.40
C LYS A 30 30.40 15.24 19.69
N LYS A 31 29.71 15.08 20.83
CA LYS A 31 29.04 13.82 21.20
C LYS A 31 27.83 13.56 20.31
N ALA A 32 26.95 14.55 20.12
CA ALA A 32 25.79 14.49 19.23
C ALA A 32 26.19 14.13 17.79
N GLY A 33 27.24 14.76 17.24
CA GLY A 33 27.76 14.42 15.92
C GLY A 33 28.32 12.99 15.83
N LYS A 34 28.90 12.45 16.92
CA LYS A 34 29.35 11.05 16.98
C LYS A 34 28.18 10.07 17.06
N GLU A 35 27.16 10.38 17.85
CA GLU A 35 25.91 9.60 17.94
C GLU A 35 25.20 9.57 16.58
N HIS A 36 25.08 10.72 15.91
CA HIS A 36 24.44 10.83 14.60
C HIS A 36 25.20 10.05 13.50
N ARG A 37 26.54 10.11 13.47
CA ARG A 37 27.34 9.30 12.53
C ARG A 37 27.15 7.80 12.74
N LYS A 38 27.11 7.34 14.00
CA LYS A 38 26.78 5.94 14.31
C LYS A 38 25.39 5.57 13.79
N TYR A 39 24.41 6.46 13.88
CA TYR A 39 23.07 6.23 13.35
C TYR A 39 23.10 6.08 11.81
N ILE A 40 23.77 6.99 11.11
CA ILE A 40 23.99 6.89 9.65
C ILE A 40 24.65 5.55 9.29
N ASP A 41 25.70 5.15 10.00
CA ASP A 41 26.43 3.90 9.73
C ASP A 41 25.53 2.68 9.91
N ARG A 42 24.70 2.66 10.97
CA ARG A 42 23.74 1.58 11.20
C ARG A 42 22.66 1.51 10.12
N LEU A 43 22.14 2.65 9.65
CA LEU A 43 21.19 2.70 8.54
C LEU A 43 21.81 2.14 7.25
N ARG A 44 23.06 2.55 6.93
CA ARG A 44 23.80 2.05 5.76
C ARG A 44 24.07 0.55 5.84
N GLN A 45 24.40 0.01 7.02
CA GLN A 45 24.55 -1.44 7.25
C GLN A 45 23.26 -2.23 6.96
N GLN A 46 22.09 -1.60 7.06
CA GLN A 46 20.80 -2.20 6.72
C GLN A 46 20.40 -1.98 5.26
N GLY A 47 21.32 -1.54 4.40
CA GLY A 47 21.07 -1.29 2.98
C GLY A 47 20.32 0.02 2.68
N VAL A 48 20.14 0.90 3.67
CA VAL A 48 19.49 2.19 3.46
C VAL A 48 20.47 3.16 2.81
N ALA A 49 20.12 3.68 1.64
CA ALA A 49 20.85 4.80 1.02
C ALA A 49 20.59 6.11 1.81
N VAL A 50 21.61 6.56 2.55
CA VAL A 50 21.60 7.79 3.38
C VAL A 50 22.48 8.86 2.73
N TYR A 51 21.85 10.00 2.42
CA TYR A 51 22.49 11.23 1.96
C TYR A 51 22.50 12.25 3.09
N THR A 52 23.59 12.99 3.29
CA THR A 52 23.57 14.14 4.20
C THR A 52 23.35 15.45 3.44
N VAL A 53 22.77 16.46 4.11
CA VAL A 53 22.61 17.80 3.55
C VAL A 53 23.95 18.34 3.04
N VAL A 54 25.03 18.12 3.80
CA VAL A 54 26.38 18.56 3.41
C VAL A 54 26.89 17.80 2.18
N ASP A 55 26.72 16.47 2.11
CA ASP A 55 27.13 15.68 0.94
C ASP A 55 26.45 16.21 -0.33
N VAL A 56 25.15 16.49 -0.25
CA VAL A 56 24.39 17.03 -1.38
C VAL A 56 24.82 18.45 -1.71
N LEU A 57 25.07 19.31 -0.72
CA LEU A 57 25.57 20.67 -0.96
C LEU A 57 26.92 20.66 -1.67
N LEU A 58 27.80 19.71 -1.35
CA LEU A 58 29.14 19.58 -1.94
C LEU A 58 29.21 18.79 -3.25
N GLU A 59 28.13 18.09 -3.63
CA GLU A 59 28.08 17.30 -4.87
C GLU A 59 28.42 18.14 -6.11
N GLY A 60 29.44 17.74 -6.88
CA GLY A 60 29.90 18.51 -8.04
C GLY A 60 30.66 19.80 -7.72
N THR A 61 30.92 20.10 -6.44
CA THR A 61 31.74 21.25 -6.02
C THR A 61 33.10 20.84 -5.45
N VAL A 62 33.28 19.55 -5.14
CA VAL A 62 34.54 18.96 -4.69
C VAL A 62 34.83 17.65 -5.43
N ASP A 63 36.10 17.34 -5.64
CA ASP A 63 36.56 16.07 -6.23
C ASP A 63 36.63 14.96 -5.17
N GLU A 64 37.03 13.76 -5.61
CA GLU A 64 37.20 12.58 -4.75
C GLU A 64 38.30 12.74 -3.67
N HIS A 65 39.10 13.79 -3.75
CA HIS A 65 40.13 14.15 -2.78
C HIS A 65 39.72 15.34 -1.89
N GLY A 66 38.51 15.88 -2.08
CA GLY A 66 37.98 17.02 -1.33
C GLY A 66 38.50 18.38 -1.82
N ASN A 67 39.20 18.44 -2.95
CA ASN A 67 39.61 19.71 -3.55
C ASN A 67 38.43 20.36 -4.27
N THR A 68 38.40 21.69 -4.25
CA THR A 68 37.34 22.46 -4.91
C THR A 68 37.36 22.25 -6.43
N VAL A 69 36.22 21.89 -7.00
CA VAL A 69 36.00 21.78 -8.45
C VAL A 69 35.25 23.02 -8.92
N THR A 70 35.87 23.83 -9.76
CA THR A 70 35.25 25.02 -10.35
C THR A 70 34.22 24.62 -11.41
N GLY A 71 33.02 25.20 -11.32
CA GLY A 71 31.92 24.84 -12.21
C GLY A 71 30.59 25.44 -11.77
N PRO A 72 29.52 25.25 -12.58
CA PRO A 72 28.21 25.85 -12.34
C PRO A 72 27.59 25.42 -11.00
N GLU A 73 27.91 24.21 -10.51
CA GLU A 73 27.47 23.70 -9.22
C GLU A 73 28.12 24.47 -8.05
N LEU A 74 29.42 24.74 -8.14
CA LEU A 74 30.14 25.54 -7.14
C LEU A 74 29.68 27.00 -7.16
N ASP A 75 29.43 27.56 -8.35
CA ASP A 75 28.94 28.94 -8.48
C ASP A 75 27.50 29.07 -7.95
N ALA A 76 26.65 28.06 -8.17
CA ALA A 76 25.32 28.00 -7.58
C ALA A 76 25.37 27.89 -6.06
N LEU A 77 26.27 27.06 -5.51
CA LEU A 77 26.48 26.95 -4.07
C LEU A 77 26.99 28.27 -3.47
N ARG A 78 27.96 28.92 -4.13
CA ARG A 78 28.47 30.24 -3.73
C ARG A 78 27.39 31.31 -3.77
N LYS A 79 26.58 31.35 -4.82
CA LYS A 79 25.44 32.26 -4.94
C LYS A 79 24.36 32.00 -3.88
N PHE A 80 24.18 30.76 -3.47
CA PHE A 80 23.26 30.41 -2.39
C PHE A 80 23.83 30.81 -1.02
N ALA A 81 25.09 30.46 -0.75
CA ALA A 81 25.80 30.87 0.46
C ALA A 81 25.91 32.39 0.59
N SER A 82 26.06 33.11 -0.53
CA SER A 82 26.06 34.58 -0.57
C SER A 82 24.70 35.21 -0.30
N LYS A 83 23.59 34.45 -0.29
CA LYS A 83 22.31 34.93 0.25
C LYS A 83 22.24 34.82 1.77
N SER A 84 23.08 33.95 2.35
CA SER A 84 23.24 33.78 3.80
C SER A 84 24.32 34.70 4.38
N LEU A 85 25.07 35.40 3.52
CA LEU A 85 26.07 36.41 3.86
C LEU A 85 25.63 37.73 3.22
N THR A 86 25.25 38.72 4.03
CA THR A 86 24.70 39.99 3.53
C THR A 86 25.74 40.82 2.77
N ILE A 87 25.91 40.63 1.46
CA ILE A 87 26.58 41.60 0.57
C ILE A 87 25.92 41.63 -0.83
N ASP A 88 25.54 42.84 -1.25
CA ASP A 88 24.85 43.18 -2.52
C ASP A 88 25.78 43.05 -3.75
N SER A 89 25.25 42.51 -4.85
CA SER A 89 25.96 42.39 -6.14
C SER A 89 25.00 42.35 -7.34
N SER A 90 24.22 43.42 -7.47
CA SER A 90 23.34 43.73 -8.60
C SER A 90 24.06 43.77 -9.97
N SER A 91 24.34 42.62 -10.59
CA SER A 91 24.56 42.50 -12.05
C SER A 91 24.59 41.03 -12.48
N LEU A 92 23.73 40.62 -13.44
CA LEU A 92 24.01 39.72 -14.61
C LEU A 92 22.75 38.97 -15.15
N PRO A 93 22.71 38.62 -16.47
CA PRO A 93 21.48 38.42 -17.26
C PRO A 93 21.02 36.96 -17.54
N VAL A 94 19.89 36.83 -18.24
CA VAL A 94 18.85 35.77 -18.15
C VAL A 94 18.86 34.73 -19.30
N ASP A 95 19.67 34.89 -20.34
CA ASP A 95 19.48 34.21 -21.64
C ASP A 95 19.98 32.76 -21.75
N MET A 96 20.64 32.22 -20.72
CA MET A 96 21.12 30.82 -20.72
C MET A 96 20.20 29.81 -20.00
N GLN A 97 19.08 30.24 -19.43
CA GLN A 97 18.24 29.38 -18.58
C GLN A 97 17.34 28.40 -19.35
N ASP A 98 16.94 28.73 -20.58
CA ASP A 98 15.84 28.02 -21.25
C ASP A 98 16.22 26.71 -21.95
N LYS A 99 17.49 26.52 -22.32
CA LYS A 99 17.93 25.31 -23.05
C LYS A 99 18.23 24.10 -22.15
N GLN A 100 18.45 24.29 -20.85
CA GLN A 100 18.63 23.18 -19.89
C GLN A 100 17.30 22.62 -19.33
N ILE A 101 16.23 23.41 -19.37
CA ILE A 101 14.93 23.05 -18.77
C ILE A 101 14.26 21.90 -19.54
N ALA A 102 14.41 21.85 -20.87
CA ALA A 102 13.76 20.85 -21.72
C ALA A 102 14.31 19.42 -21.56
N TYR A 103 15.60 19.26 -21.24
CA TYR A 103 16.23 17.94 -21.02
C TYR A 103 15.92 17.38 -19.62
N LYS A 104 15.92 18.24 -18.59
CA LYS A 104 15.55 17.87 -17.21
C LYS A 104 14.09 17.41 -17.10
N GLN A 105 13.16 18.00 -17.84
CA GLN A 105 11.74 17.64 -17.79
C GLN A 105 11.42 16.19 -18.22
N LYS A 106 12.26 15.57 -19.07
CA LYS A 106 12.05 14.21 -19.59
C LYS A 106 12.45 13.11 -18.58
N ILE A 107 13.38 13.41 -17.65
CA ILE A 107 13.81 12.50 -16.58
C ILE A 107 12.91 12.62 -15.34
N ILE A 108 12.28 13.78 -15.15
CA ILE A 108 11.45 14.13 -13.98
C ILE A 108 10.10 13.37 -13.91
N SER A 109 9.66 12.71 -14.98
CA SER A 109 8.33 12.06 -15.04
C SER A 109 8.16 10.77 -14.22
N HIS A 110 9.20 10.33 -13.48
CA HIS A 110 9.21 9.05 -12.73
C HIS A 110 9.30 9.18 -11.20
N LEU A 111 9.14 10.37 -10.60
CA LEU A 111 9.14 10.56 -9.15
C LEU A 111 7.71 10.70 -8.59
N ALA A 112 7.40 9.97 -7.52
CA ALA A 112 6.11 9.98 -6.85
C ALA A 112 5.73 11.39 -6.37
N LYS A 113 4.59 11.88 -6.86
CA LYS A 113 3.70 13.01 -6.50
C LYS A 113 4.23 14.32 -5.85
N GLY A 114 5.46 14.44 -5.36
CA GLY A 114 6.16 15.70 -5.03
C GLY A 114 6.34 16.02 -3.54
N VAL A 115 7.20 17.00 -3.25
CA VAL A 115 7.54 17.47 -1.88
C VAL A 115 6.80 18.77 -1.56
N VAL A 116 6.34 18.94 -0.32
CA VAL A 116 5.73 20.19 0.17
C VAL A 116 6.77 21.00 0.92
N ILE A 117 6.90 22.29 0.62
CA ILE A 117 7.68 23.19 1.46
C ILE A 117 6.79 23.73 2.59
N SER A 118 7.14 23.32 3.80
CA SER A 118 6.54 23.78 5.05
C SER A 118 6.78 25.26 5.30
N LYS A 119 5.85 25.88 6.04
CA LYS A 119 6.07 27.17 6.71
C LYS A 119 6.12 26.92 8.21
N MET A 120 7.33 26.97 8.76
CA MET A 120 7.62 26.63 10.15
C MET A 120 6.85 27.54 11.11
N HIS A 121 6.46 27.01 12.28
CA HIS A 121 5.77 27.82 13.30
C HIS A 121 6.71 28.86 13.92
N SER A 122 7.94 28.47 14.22
CA SER A 122 8.97 29.37 14.75
C SER A 122 9.68 30.14 13.64
N GLU A 123 9.81 31.46 13.80
CA GLU A 123 10.54 32.33 12.87
C GLU A 123 12.03 31.96 12.77
N GLN A 124 12.62 31.46 13.85
CA GLN A 124 14.03 31.04 13.89
C GLN A 124 14.33 29.85 12.97
N ARG A 125 13.32 29.04 12.67
CA ARG A 125 13.42 27.87 11.80
C ARG A 125 13.12 28.18 10.33
N ALA A 126 12.70 29.41 10.03
CA ALA A 126 12.37 29.80 8.66
C ALA A 126 13.55 29.64 7.67
N PRO A 127 14.82 29.97 8.02
CA PRO A 127 15.96 29.77 7.12
C PRO A 127 16.21 28.32 6.69
N GLU A 128 15.80 27.32 7.51
CA GLU A 128 15.93 25.89 7.18
C GLU A 128 15.21 25.57 5.86
N THR A 129 14.06 26.19 5.61
CA THR A 129 13.23 25.89 4.43
C THR A 129 13.89 26.35 3.13
N GLU A 130 14.65 27.46 3.15
CA GLU A 130 15.39 27.95 1.98
C GLU A 130 16.59 27.05 1.64
N ILE A 131 17.28 26.52 2.66
CA ILE A 131 18.36 25.54 2.49
C ILE A 131 17.79 24.25 1.86
N ILE A 132 16.68 23.74 2.39
CA ILE A 132 16.05 22.53 1.86
C ILE A 132 15.54 22.73 0.43
N LYS A 133 14.95 23.87 0.07
CA LYS A 133 14.59 24.18 -1.32
C LYS A 133 15.78 24.09 -2.27
N PHE A 134 16.93 24.63 -1.86
CA PHE A 134 18.15 24.54 -2.66
C PHE A 134 18.63 23.08 -2.83
N VAL A 135 18.66 22.33 -1.74
CA VAL A 135 19.03 20.90 -1.73
C VAL A 135 18.10 20.07 -2.62
N LEU A 136 16.78 20.24 -2.50
CA LEU A 136 15.79 19.53 -3.32
C LEU A 136 15.94 19.85 -4.81
N ASN A 137 16.16 21.11 -5.16
CA ASN A 137 16.42 21.51 -6.54
C ASN A 137 17.68 20.87 -7.11
N LYS A 138 18.74 20.74 -6.31
CA LYS A 138 19.98 20.07 -6.71
C LYS A 138 19.77 18.57 -6.92
N LEU A 139 18.94 17.93 -6.09
CA LEU A 139 18.49 16.55 -6.25
C LEU A 139 17.48 16.34 -7.40
N GLY A 140 17.11 17.40 -8.13
CA GLY A 140 16.13 17.33 -9.22
C GLY A 140 14.68 17.15 -8.76
N ILE A 141 14.41 17.36 -7.46
CA ILE A 141 13.08 17.25 -6.86
C ILE A 141 12.44 18.64 -6.84
N LYS A 142 11.34 18.80 -7.59
CA LYS A 142 10.56 20.04 -7.57
C LYS A 142 9.48 19.98 -6.49
N PRO A 143 9.40 20.96 -5.58
CA PRO A 143 8.27 21.03 -4.67
C PRO A 143 6.96 21.25 -5.44
N ILE A 144 5.89 20.61 -4.97
CA ILE A 144 4.55 20.69 -5.58
C ILE A 144 3.68 21.78 -4.97
N TYR A 145 4.03 22.21 -3.76
CA TYR A 145 3.31 23.25 -3.05
C TYR A 145 4.20 23.87 -1.97
N GLU A 146 3.94 25.13 -1.66
CA GLU A 146 4.57 25.86 -0.56
C GLU A 146 3.47 26.52 0.27
N VAL A 147 3.47 26.28 1.57
CA VAL A 147 2.48 26.86 2.49
C VAL A 147 2.79 28.34 2.67
N THR A 148 1.78 29.20 2.52
CA THR A 148 1.95 30.66 2.54
C THR A 148 1.01 31.36 3.52
N GLY A 149 1.19 32.68 3.69
CA GLY A 149 0.31 33.50 4.51
C GLY A 149 0.27 33.07 5.98
N LYS A 150 -0.93 32.80 6.50
CA LYS A 150 -1.17 32.38 7.89
C LYS A 150 -1.03 30.88 8.12
N GLY A 151 -0.82 30.08 7.06
CA GLY A 151 -0.62 28.64 7.20
C GLY A 151 0.65 28.31 7.97
N ARG A 152 0.60 27.26 8.78
CA ARG A 152 1.73 26.64 9.47
C ARG A 152 1.67 25.13 9.29
N LEU A 153 2.81 24.53 9.00
CA LEU A 153 2.94 23.10 8.71
C LEU A 153 4.32 22.63 9.14
N GLU A 154 4.41 21.52 9.86
CA GLU A 154 5.68 20.86 10.20
C GLU A 154 5.61 19.37 9.87
N GLY A 155 6.74 18.78 9.47
CA GLY A 155 6.78 17.41 8.91
C GLY A 155 6.42 16.31 9.91
N GLY A 156 6.68 16.52 11.21
CA GLY A 156 6.35 15.56 12.28
C GLY A 156 4.84 15.31 12.46
N ASP A 157 4.00 16.17 11.89
CA ASP A 157 2.55 15.99 11.91
C ASP A 157 2.04 15.08 10.79
N TYR A 158 2.86 14.76 9.79
CA TYR A 158 2.41 14.04 8.60
C TYR A 158 2.80 12.56 8.60
N PHE A 159 1.81 11.70 8.37
CA PHE A 159 2.02 10.29 8.04
C PHE A 159 1.26 9.90 6.77
N SER A 160 1.81 8.92 6.05
CA SER A 160 1.13 8.27 4.93
C SER A 160 0.90 6.80 5.27
N VAL A 161 -0.35 6.35 5.15
CA VAL A 161 -0.81 5.02 5.53
C VAL A 161 -1.66 4.45 4.40
N GLY A 162 -1.06 3.62 3.55
CA GLY A 162 -1.73 3.07 2.38
C GLY A 162 -2.25 4.16 1.45
N ASP A 163 -3.58 4.27 1.34
CA ASP A 163 -4.27 5.28 0.54
C ASP A 163 -4.79 6.48 1.37
N THR A 164 -4.36 6.58 2.62
CA THR A 164 -4.81 7.58 3.58
C THR A 164 -3.62 8.41 4.07
N ALA A 165 -3.74 9.74 4.00
CA ALA A 165 -2.83 10.65 4.70
C ALA A 165 -3.36 10.94 6.11
N LEU A 166 -2.51 10.87 7.13
CA LEU A 166 -2.79 11.44 8.45
C LEU A 166 -2.02 12.76 8.57
N ILE A 167 -2.69 13.80 9.08
CA ILE A 167 -2.06 15.09 9.35
C ILE A 167 -2.49 15.62 10.71
N GLY A 168 -1.52 15.87 11.59
CA GLY A 168 -1.73 16.49 12.90
C GLY A 168 -2.14 17.96 12.76
N GLN A 169 -3.13 18.37 13.53
CA GLN A 169 -3.56 19.75 13.73
C GLN A 169 -3.43 20.08 15.22
N GLY A 170 -2.51 20.99 15.56
CA GLY A 170 -2.21 21.34 16.95
C GLY A 170 -1.23 22.49 17.04
N LEU A 171 -0.24 22.37 17.92
CA LEU A 171 0.69 23.44 18.26
C LEU A 171 1.52 23.94 17.06
N ARG A 172 1.97 23.04 16.19
CA ARG A 172 2.94 23.34 15.12
C ARG A 172 2.31 23.40 13.73
N THR A 173 1.34 22.55 13.44
CA THR A 173 0.53 22.60 12.20
C THR A 173 -0.87 23.11 12.47
N ASN A 174 -1.29 24.17 11.76
CA ASN A 174 -2.59 24.82 11.98
C ASN A 174 -3.62 24.49 10.89
N ALA A 175 -4.89 24.76 11.19
CA ALA A 175 -6.01 24.49 10.28
C ALA A 175 -5.88 25.19 8.91
N GLU A 176 -5.29 26.39 8.86
CA GLU A 176 -5.06 27.12 7.62
C GLU A 176 -4.02 26.42 6.72
N GLY A 177 -2.93 25.91 7.29
CA GLY A 177 -1.94 25.12 6.55
C GLY A 177 -2.59 23.87 5.96
N ILE A 178 -3.35 23.13 6.75
CA ILE A 178 -4.07 21.93 6.30
C ILE A 178 -5.09 22.27 5.21
N LYS A 179 -5.84 23.36 5.37
CA LYS A 179 -6.81 23.84 4.38
C LYS A 179 -6.13 24.12 3.04
N GLN A 180 -4.98 24.79 3.03
CA GLN A 180 -4.20 25.02 1.80
C GLN A 180 -3.82 23.69 1.12
N LEU A 181 -3.38 22.70 1.89
CA LEU A 181 -3.03 21.38 1.36
C LEU A 181 -4.25 20.63 0.78
N LEU A 182 -5.42 20.71 1.43
CA LEU A 182 -6.67 20.14 0.94
C LEU A 182 -7.14 20.83 -0.34
N ASP A 183 -7.24 22.17 -0.35
CA ASP A 183 -7.73 22.95 -1.47
C ASP A 183 -6.88 22.75 -2.74
N ASN A 184 -5.56 22.62 -2.56
CA ASN A 184 -4.61 22.42 -3.66
C ASN A 184 -4.35 20.94 -3.98
N LYS A 185 -5.03 20.01 -3.30
CA LYS A 185 -4.93 18.55 -3.50
C LYS A 185 -3.51 18.00 -3.35
N VAL A 186 -2.75 18.59 -2.45
CA VAL A 186 -1.31 18.35 -2.30
C VAL A 186 -1.03 16.94 -1.79
N PHE A 187 -1.92 16.38 -0.97
CA PHE A 187 -1.81 15.02 -0.44
C PHE A 187 -1.81 13.95 -1.54
N GLY A 188 -2.58 14.16 -2.62
CA GLY A 188 -2.64 13.25 -3.75
C GLY A 188 -3.19 11.84 -3.43
N LEU A 189 -3.72 11.61 -2.23
CA LEU A 189 -4.30 10.35 -1.75
C LEU A 189 -5.84 10.45 -1.69
N PRO A 190 -6.60 9.36 -1.89
CA PRO A 190 -8.06 9.43 -1.89
C PRO A 190 -8.65 9.86 -0.55
N ARG A 191 -7.95 9.62 0.57
CA ARG A 191 -8.40 9.99 1.91
C ARG A 191 -7.36 10.80 2.68
N VAL A 192 -7.83 11.79 3.43
CA VAL A 192 -7.04 12.60 4.37
C VAL A 192 -7.74 12.62 5.72
N VAL A 193 -7.02 12.31 6.78
CA VAL A 193 -7.52 12.29 8.16
C VAL A 193 -6.76 13.36 8.93
N VAL A 194 -7.48 14.36 9.40
CA VAL A 194 -6.94 15.44 10.22
C VAL A 194 -7.05 15.04 11.67
N VAL A 195 -5.92 14.79 12.34
CA VAL A 195 -5.83 14.41 13.76
C VAL A 195 -5.72 15.67 14.59
N LYS A 196 -6.77 16.01 15.32
CA LYS A 196 -6.88 17.26 16.08
C LYS A 196 -6.45 17.03 17.52
N ASP A 197 -5.45 17.81 17.94
CA ASP A 197 -4.99 17.90 19.32
C ASP A 197 -5.35 19.24 19.94
N SER A 198 -6.09 19.20 21.05
CA SER A 198 -6.44 20.37 21.85
C SER A 198 -5.43 20.66 22.97
N TRP A 199 -4.54 19.72 23.29
CA TRP A 199 -3.70 19.81 24.48
C TRP A 199 -2.56 20.84 24.33
N ASN A 200 -2.05 21.05 23.11
CA ASN A 200 -1.03 22.06 22.79
C ASN A 200 0.22 21.98 23.70
N ASN A 201 0.61 20.76 24.09
CA ASN A 201 1.74 20.51 24.97
C ASN A 201 3.05 20.50 24.16
N GLN A 202 4.09 21.18 24.64
CA GLN A 202 5.39 21.25 23.97
C GLN A 202 6.11 19.88 23.94
N GLU A 203 5.92 19.02 24.93
CA GLU A 203 6.46 17.64 24.96
C GLU A 203 5.76 16.74 23.92
N GLU A 204 4.59 17.16 23.43
CA GLU A 204 3.79 16.47 22.43
C GLU A 204 3.49 17.37 21.21
N MET A 205 4.50 18.13 20.78
CA MET A 205 4.33 19.22 19.81
C MET A 205 3.90 18.78 18.41
N HIS A 206 4.09 17.51 18.04
CA HIS A 206 3.76 16.93 16.73
C HIS A 206 3.08 15.56 16.87
N LEU A 207 2.33 15.13 15.86
CA LEU A 207 1.71 13.80 15.84
C LEU A 207 2.71 12.64 16.13
N ASP A 208 3.93 12.71 15.59
CA ASP A 208 4.98 11.70 15.77
C ASP A 208 5.58 11.60 17.19
N THR A 209 5.17 12.49 18.11
CA THR A 209 5.60 12.48 19.50
C THR A 209 4.66 11.71 20.43
N TYR A 210 3.41 11.50 20.00
CA TYR A 210 2.41 10.74 20.76
C TYR A 210 1.78 9.58 19.97
N PHE A 211 2.06 9.46 18.67
CA PHE A 211 1.62 8.37 17.81
C PHE A 211 2.69 8.03 16.78
N ASN A 212 2.94 6.75 16.52
CA ASN A 212 3.86 6.35 15.43
C ASN A 212 3.53 4.95 14.91
N ILE A 213 3.91 4.68 13.66
CA ILE A 213 3.52 3.48 12.92
C ILE A 213 4.69 2.51 12.79
N ILE A 214 4.48 1.28 13.24
CA ILE A 214 5.47 0.19 13.19
C ILE A 214 5.28 -0.67 11.93
N SER A 215 4.02 -0.91 11.56
CA SER A 215 3.66 -1.75 10.43
C SER A 215 2.26 -1.39 9.89
N PRO A 216 1.81 -1.98 8.77
CA PRO A 216 0.51 -1.65 8.17
C PRO A 216 -0.70 -1.82 9.09
N ASN A 217 -0.58 -2.58 10.18
CA ASN A 217 -1.65 -2.81 11.15
C ASN A 217 -1.18 -2.71 12.61
N LEU A 218 0.00 -2.13 12.86
CA LEU A 218 0.56 -2.00 14.21
C LEU A 218 1.12 -0.59 14.39
N ALA A 219 0.68 0.08 15.44
CA ALA A 219 1.15 1.41 15.81
C ALA A 219 1.28 1.52 17.33
N VAL A 220 1.93 2.59 17.78
CA VAL A 220 2.02 2.97 19.19
C VAL A 220 1.21 4.24 19.42
N LEU A 221 0.60 4.35 20.59
CA LEU A 221 -0.11 5.55 21.04
C LEU A 221 0.18 5.75 22.53
N VAL A 222 0.37 7.00 22.94
CA VAL A 222 0.58 7.32 24.36
C VAL A 222 -0.64 6.92 25.17
N ASP A 223 -0.40 6.18 26.25
CA ASP A 223 -1.43 5.57 27.07
C ASP A 223 -2.40 6.60 27.70
N LEU A 224 -1.90 7.80 27.96
CA LEU A 224 -2.66 8.94 28.47
C LEU A 224 -3.77 9.40 27.51
N ARG A 225 -3.62 9.15 26.20
CA ARG A 225 -4.62 9.49 25.17
C ARG A 225 -5.52 8.31 24.80
N MET A 226 -5.37 7.18 25.49
CA MET A 226 -6.12 5.94 25.23
C MET A 226 -7.20 5.72 26.29
N ASP A 227 -8.35 5.22 25.86
CA ASP A 227 -9.36 4.64 26.73
C ASP A 227 -8.93 3.20 27.07
N MET A 228 -8.42 3.01 28.28
CA MET A 228 -7.90 1.72 28.76
C MET A 228 -8.75 1.18 29.93
N PRO A 229 -8.84 -0.16 30.11
CA PRO A 229 -9.52 -0.75 31.26
C PRO A 229 -9.00 -0.19 32.59
N GLY A 230 -9.87 0.48 33.34
CA GLY A 230 -9.54 1.10 34.63
C GLY A 230 -8.81 2.44 34.56
N LYS A 231 -8.54 2.97 33.36
CA LYS A 231 -7.89 4.28 33.15
C LYS A 231 -8.51 4.97 31.92
N PRO A 232 -9.72 5.58 32.05
CA PRO A 232 -10.37 6.27 30.95
C PRO A 232 -9.63 7.55 30.59
N VAL A 233 -9.57 7.87 29.31
CA VAL A 233 -8.98 9.12 28.81
C VAL A 233 -9.80 10.33 29.26
N THR A 234 -9.12 11.41 29.67
CA THR A 234 -9.80 12.67 29.98
C THR A 234 -10.17 13.40 28.69
N LYS A 235 -11.34 14.04 28.67
CA LYS A 235 -11.86 14.70 27.44
C LYS A 235 -10.93 15.79 26.90
N ASP A 236 -10.17 16.46 27.76
CA ASP A 236 -9.35 17.61 27.37
C ASP A 236 -8.10 17.24 26.55
N ILE A 237 -7.65 15.98 26.65
CA ILE A 237 -6.45 15.46 25.97
C ILE A 237 -6.77 14.37 24.94
N GLN A 238 -8.05 14.01 24.82
CA GLN A 238 -8.52 13.05 23.83
C GLN A 238 -8.39 13.64 22.42
N THR A 239 -7.65 12.95 21.56
CA THR A 239 -7.52 13.34 20.16
C THR A 239 -8.75 12.93 19.36
N THR A 240 -9.15 13.81 18.44
CA THR A 240 -10.27 13.56 17.53
C THR A 240 -9.81 13.60 16.08
N VAL A 241 -10.60 13.04 15.17
CA VAL A 241 -10.30 13.07 13.74
C VAL A 241 -11.44 13.59 12.89
N ASP A 242 -11.07 14.36 11.87
CA ASP A 242 -11.92 14.72 10.74
C ASP A 242 -11.46 13.97 9.48
N VAL A 243 -12.37 13.28 8.81
CA VAL A 243 -12.06 12.45 7.64
C VAL A 243 -12.56 13.16 6.38
N TYR A 244 -11.63 13.40 5.45
CA TYR A 244 -11.88 14.00 4.15
C TYR A 244 -11.65 12.97 3.04
N GLU A 245 -12.54 12.92 2.06
CA GLU A 245 -12.41 12.05 0.89
C GLU A 245 -12.40 12.87 -0.40
N LEU A 246 -11.57 12.46 -1.36
CA LEU A 246 -11.41 13.12 -2.64
C LEU A 246 -12.57 12.78 -3.57
N GLU A 247 -13.49 13.72 -3.76
CA GLU A 247 -14.67 13.55 -4.61
C GLU A 247 -14.72 14.61 -5.70
N LYS A 248 -14.89 14.15 -6.95
CA LYS A 248 -15.05 15.02 -8.14
C LYS A 248 -13.97 16.13 -8.21
N GLY A 249 -12.75 15.82 -7.76
CA GLY A 249 -11.62 16.75 -7.81
C GLY A 249 -11.52 17.74 -6.65
N SER A 250 -12.18 17.51 -5.52
CA SER A 250 -12.00 18.28 -4.27
C SER A 250 -12.16 17.40 -3.04
N TYR A 251 -11.43 17.68 -1.97
CA TYR A 251 -11.63 16.97 -0.70
C TYR A 251 -12.94 17.44 -0.03
N LYS A 252 -13.76 16.49 0.40
CA LYS A 252 -15.02 16.73 1.11
C LYS A 252 -14.96 16.09 2.49
N LEU A 253 -15.29 16.86 3.52
CA LEU A 253 -15.45 16.35 4.88
C LEU A 253 -16.58 15.31 4.90
N LYS A 254 -16.29 14.12 5.40
CA LYS A 254 -17.22 12.99 5.51
C LYS A 254 -17.60 12.69 6.94
N LEU A 255 -16.60 12.64 7.81
CA LEU A 255 -16.76 12.33 9.22
C LEU A 255 -16.05 13.41 10.01
N LYS A 256 -16.61 13.78 11.16
CA LYS A 256 -16.12 14.88 11.97
C LYS A 256 -16.09 14.47 13.43
N ASP A 257 -15.04 14.90 14.13
CA ASP A 257 -14.90 14.74 15.59
C ASP A 257 -14.98 13.28 16.07
N LEU A 258 -14.50 12.31 15.26
CA LEU A 258 -14.42 10.92 15.69
C LEU A 258 -13.29 10.71 16.70
N ASN A 259 -13.41 9.74 17.60
CA ASN A 259 -12.32 9.37 18.50
C ASN A 259 -11.14 8.77 17.71
N PHE A 260 -9.93 9.30 17.89
CA PHE A 260 -8.75 8.87 17.13
C PHE A 260 -8.38 7.41 17.37
N GLN A 261 -8.32 6.96 18.63
CA GLN A 261 -8.00 5.57 18.96
C GLN A 261 -8.96 4.59 18.27
N LYS A 262 -10.28 4.81 18.42
CA LYS A 262 -11.31 3.98 17.81
C LYS A 262 -11.25 4.01 16.29
N TYR A 263 -10.99 5.18 15.69
CA TYR A 263 -10.84 5.27 14.25
C TYR A 263 -9.64 4.45 13.75
N MET A 264 -8.50 4.50 14.45
CA MET A 264 -7.34 3.68 14.12
C MET A 264 -7.64 2.19 14.24
N GLU A 265 -8.32 1.76 15.30
CA GLU A 265 -8.64 0.35 15.58
C GLU A 265 -9.74 -0.20 14.67
N ASP A 266 -10.88 0.48 14.61
CA ASP A 266 -12.11 0.00 13.97
C ASP A 266 -12.13 0.26 12.45
N GLU A 267 -11.68 1.45 12.02
CA GLU A 267 -11.77 1.86 10.61
C GLU A 267 -10.49 1.55 9.82
N LEU A 268 -9.32 1.73 10.45
CA LEU A 268 -8.02 1.44 9.83
C LEU A 268 -7.43 0.07 10.21
N GLY A 269 -8.02 -0.65 11.17
CA GLY A 269 -7.62 -2.01 11.52
C GLY A 269 -6.28 -2.12 12.26
N PHE A 270 -5.85 -1.05 12.94
CA PHE A 270 -4.61 -1.05 13.72
C PHE A 270 -4.79 -1.73 15.07
N THR A 271 -3.75 -2.46 15.49
CA THR A 271 -3.52 -2.74 16.90
C THR A 271 -2.65 -1.62 17.47
N LEU A 272 -3.10 -1.00 18.56
CA LEU A 272 -2.38 0.08 19.23
C LEU A 272 -1.66 -0.45 20.48
N ILE A 273 -0.34 -0.30 20.50
CA ILE A 273 0.48 -0.58 21.67
C ILE A 273 0.51 0.68 22.55
N PRO A 274 0.06 0.61 23.82
CA PRO A 274 0.12 1.74 24.74
C PRO A 274 1.56 2.01 25.15
N VAL A 275 1.94 3.29 25.18
CA VAL A 275 3.26 3.74 25.67
C VAL A 275 3.06 4.62 26.89
N SER A 276 3.75 4.27 27.98
CA SER A 276 3.66 5.02 29.22
C SER A 276 4.17 6.45 29.04
N ARG A 277 3.65 7.42 29.81
CA ARG A 277 4.19 8.79 29.83
C ARG A 277 5.69 8.83 30.11
N LYS A 278 6.18 7.93 30.98
CA LYS A 278 7.61 7.82 31.28
C LYS A 278 8.42 7.46 30.04
N ASP A 279 7.98 6.47 29.28
CA ASP A 279 8.67 6.04 28.05
C ASP A 279 8.49 7.05 26.92
N GLN A 280 7.36 7.76 26.88
CA GLN A 280 7.16 8.87 25.94
C GLN A 280 8.15 10.02 26.15
N ASN A 281 8.36 10.43 27.39
CA ASN A 281 9.35 11.46 27.74
C ASN A 281 10.80 11.01 27.44
N LEU A 282 11.02 9.71 27.23
CA LEU A 282 12.29 9.13 26.77
C LEU A 282 12.30 8.87 25.26
N TYR A 283 11.36 9.47 24.51
CA TYR A 283 11.20 9.35 23.06
C TYR A 283 10.91 7.91 22.57
N GLY A 284 10.29 7.09 23.41
CA GLY A 284 9.98 5.69 23.09
C GLY A 284 9.04 5.47 21.90
N LEU A 285 8.33 6.52 21.47
CA LEU A 285 7.48 6.49 20.27
C LEU A 285 8.17 7.10 19.04
N ASN A 286 9.22 7.89 19.20
CA ASN A 286 9.86 8.63 18.10
C ASN A 286 10.93 7.78 17.38
N PHE A 287 10.58 6.52 17.10
CA PHE A 287 11.42 5.59 16.34
C PHE A 287 11.24 5.77 14.82
N LEU A 288 12.26 5.36 14.06
CA LEU A 288 12.16 5.28 12.61
C LEU A 288 11.84 3.85 12.17
N THR A 289 10.68 3.64 11.53
CA THR A 289 10.36 2.38 10.86
C THR A 289 11.07 2.32 9.51
N ILE A 290 12.00 1.38 9.37
CA ILE A 290 12.79 1.17 8.15
C ILE A 290 12.14 0.17 7.20
N VAL A 291 11.54 -0.88 7.75
CA VAL A 291 10.70 -1.87 7.07
C VAL A 291 9.65 -2.34 8.08
N GLN A 292 8.55 -2.95 7.61
CA GLN A 292 7.48 -3.44 8.51
C GLN A 292 8.05 -4.23 9.70
N ASN A 293 7.57 -3.91 10.89
CA ASN A 293 8.01 -4.51 12.16
C ASN A 293 9.50 -4.33 12.50
N LYS A 294 10.27 -3.52 11.75
CA LYS A 294 11.67 -3.24 12.07
C LYS A 294 11.90 -1.75 12.26
N ILE A 295 12.31 -1.41 13.48
CA ILE A 295 12.40 -0.02 13.92
C ILE A 295 13.80 0.29 14.43
N PHE A 296 14.21 1.53 14.23
CA PHE A 296 15.33 2.16 14.92
C PHE A 296 14.78 2.98 16.09
N ALA A 297 14.91 2.45 17.29
CA ALA A 297 14.30 2.98 18.52
C ALA A 297 15.36 3.52 19.49
N ILE A 298 14.90 4.29 20.48
CA ILE A 298 15.76 4.98 21.44
C ILE A 298 15.96 4.11 22.68
N ASP A 299 17.21 3.86 23.04
CA ASP A 299 17.54 3.12 24.25
C ASP A 299 17.30 3.99 25.50
N GLY A 300 17.11 3.34 26.65
CA GLY A 300 16.81 3.98 27.94
C GLY A 300 15.33 3.96 28.34
N VAL A 301 14.42 3.57 27.43
CA VAL A 301 13.03 3.23 27.77
C VAL A 301 12.96 2.00 28.67
N SER A 302 11.82 1.83 29.35
CA SER A 302 11.56 0.73 30.28
C SER A 302 11.72 -0.65 29.64
N GLU A 303 12.26 -1.61 30.40
CA GLU A 303 12.40 -3.00 29.92
C GLU A 303 11.03 -3.64 29.68
N GLU A 304 10.00 -3.20 30.40
CA GLU A 304 8.61 -3.56 30.16
C GLU A 304 8.17 -3.15 28.76
N TYR A 305 8.44 -1.90 28.33
CA TYR A 305 8.09 -1.44 26.99
C TYR A 305 8.90 -2.17 25.90
N LYS A 306 10.20 -2.42 26.13
CA LYS A 306 11.02 -3.24 25.22
C LYS A 306 10.43 -4.64 25.05
N LYS A 307 9.96 -5.24 26.15
CA LYS A 307 9.32 -6.55 26.13
C LYS A 307 8.01 -6.53 25.35
N VAL A 308 7.16 -5.50 25.54
CA VAL A 308 5.90 -5.35 24.80
C VAL A 308 6.14 -5.28 23.28
N LEU A 309 7.13 -4.51 22.84
CA LEU A 309 7.51 -4.46 21.43
C LEU A 309 8.01 -5.82 20.91
N SER A 310 8.86 -6.51 21.69
CA SER A 310 9.37 -7.85 21.35
C SER A 310 8.25 -8.90 21.26
N ASP A 311 7.31 -8.90 22.21
CA ASP A 311 6.15 -9.79 22.20
C ASP A 311 5.27 -9.54 20.97
N ALA A 312 5.12 -8.28 20.56
CA ALA A 312 4.47 -7.84 19.33
C ALA A 312 5.29 -8.11 18.04
N LYS A 313 6.43 -8.82 18.15
CA LYS A 313 7.32 -9.21 17.03
C LYS A 313 7.96 -8.03 16.32
N VAL A 314 8.23 -6.97 17.05
CA VAL A 314 8.97 -5.80 16.57
C VAL A 314 10.47 -6.03 16.74
N ASP A 315 11.21 -6.05 15.63
CA ASP A 315 12.67 -6.03 15.58
C ASP A 315 13.16 -4.59 15.83
N ALA A 316 13.39 -4.27 17.11
CA ALA A 316 13.88 -2.96 17.53
C ALA A 316 15.41 -2.95 17.61
N THR A 317 16.04 -2.09 16.81
CA THR A 317 17.46 -1.73 16.99
C THR A 317 17.53 -0.52 17.91
N TRP A 318 18.06 -0.73 19.12
CA TRP A 318 18.16 0.29 20.15
C TRP A 318 19.40 1.18 19.96
N MET A 319 19.21 2.50 20.03
CA MET A 319 20.26 3.49 19.83
C MET A 319 20.39 4.43 21.02
N ASP A 320 21.63 4.71 21.42
CA ASP A 320 21.95 5.77 22.38
C ASP A 320 21.87 7.14 21.70
N PHE A 321 20.86 7.92 22.08
CA PHE A 321 20.57 9.27 21.59
C PHE A 321 20.67 10.33 22.70
N GLY A 322 21.31 10.01 23.83
CA GLY A 322 21.25 10.87 25.01
C GLY A 322 21.70 12.32 24.80
N ALA A 323 22.58 12.60 23.81
CA ALA A 323 22.93 13.98 23.44
C ALA A 323 21.98 14.57 22.39
N LEU A 324 21.46 13.76 21.46
CA LEU A 324 20.57 14.18 20.38
C LEU A 324 19.15 14.52 20.86
N THR A 325 18.60 13.77 21.83
CA THR A 325 17.26 14.03 22.38
C THR A 325 17.13 15.38 23.09
N SER A 326 18.25 15.98 23.48
CA SER A 326 18.28 17.33 24.07
C SER A 326 17.80 18.43 23.09
N GLY A 327 17.69 18.11 21.79
CA GLY A 327 17.13 19.00 20.76
C GLY A 327 15.64 18.82 20.50
N TYR A 328 14.87 18.22 21.42
CA TYR A 328 13.45 17.91 21.26
C TYR A 328 13.11 17.00 20.06
N GLY A 329 13.93 15.98 19.80
CA GLY A 329 13.66 15.03 18.71
C GLY A 329 14.56 13.80 18.75
N ALA A 330 14.11 12.72 18.11
CA ALA A 330 14.84 11.46 18.07
C ALA A 330 14.91 10.85 16.66
N ALA A 331 14.88 9.52 16.53
CA ALA A 331 15.18 8.82 15.29
C ALA A 331 14.24 9.20 14.13
N HIS A 332 12.95 9.44 14.39
CA HIS A 332 12.00 9.90 13.38
C HIS A 332 12.25 11.38 13.03
N CYS A 333 12.31 12.27 14.02
CA CYS A 333 12.46 13.72 13.80
C CYS A 333 13.76 14.10 13.07
N THR A 334 14.82 13.30 13.22
CA THR A 334 16.13 13.53 12.57
C THR A 334 16.22 12.99 11.13
N THR A 335 15.12 12.45 10.61
CA THR A 335 15.08 11.70 9.35
C THR A 335 14.06 12.29 8.39
N GLN A 336 14.49 12.74 7.21
CA GLN A 336 13.57 13.00 6.09
C GLN A 336 13.59 11.84 5.10
N VAL A 337 12.45 11.16 4.96
CA VAL A 337 12.32 10.08 3.98
C VAL A 337 12.00 10.67 2.61
N LEU A 338 12.87 10.43 1.64
CA LEU A 338 12.70 10.92 0.26
C LEU A 338 12.01 9.90 -0.64
N LEU A 339 12.27 8.62 -0.39
CA LEU A 339 11.68 7.51 -1.12
C LEU A 339 11.52 6.34 -0.17
N ARG A 340 10.27 5.93 0.03
CA ARG A 340 9.91 4.56 0.40
C ARG A 340 9.47 3.88 -0.87
N GLU A 341 10.09 2.76 -1.21
CA GLU A 341 9.49 1.89 -2.23
C GLU A 341 8.11 1.52 -1.71
N GLY A 342 7.08 1.74 -2.54
CA GLY A 342 5.72 1.39 -2.16
C GLY A 342 5.75 -0.05 -1.67
N THR A 343 5.25 -0.28 -0.47
CA THR A 343 4.99 -1.64 -0.03
C THR A 343 4.04 -2.22 -1.06
N ALA A 344 4.55 -3.13 -1.90
CA ALA A 344 3.74 -4.25 -2.31
C ALA A 344 3.01 -4.71 -1.05
N ILE A 345 1.69 -4.62 -1.07
CA ILE A 345 0.90 -5.20 -0.01
C ILE A 345 1.34 -6.67 0.05
N ASP A 346 1.79 -7.10 1.23
CA ASP A 346 1.87 -8.49 1.65
C ASP A 346 2.97 -9.40 1.02
N THR A 347 4.06 -9.70 1.75
CA THR A 347 4.88 -10.90 1.47
C THR A 347 4.39 -12.15 2.19
N LYS A 348 3.15 -12.19 2.70
CA LYS A 348 2.50 -13.44 3.14
C LYS A 348 1.25 -13.82 2.37
N SER A 349 0.85 -13.06 1.34
CA SER A 349 -0.14 -13.49 0.36
C SER A 349 0.56 -13.86 -0.93
N SER A 350 0.93 -15.12 -1.05
CA SER A 350 1.40 -15.68 -2.32
C SER A 350 0.32 -15.52 -3.38
N GLN A 351 0.69 -15.11 -4.60
CA GLN A 351 -0.23 -15.17 -5.75
C GLN A 351 -0.58 -16.61 -6.09
N LEU A 352 0.41 -17.50 -5.95
CA LEU A 352 0.35 -18.89 -6.34
C LEU A 352 0.24 -19.81 -5.13
N THR A 353 -0.39 -20.95 -5.30
CA THR A 353 -0.33 -22.06 -4.34
C THR A 353 0.20 -23.31 -5.03
N ASN A 354 0.84 -24.18 -4.24
CA ASN A 354 1.18 -25.55 -4.65
C ASN A 354 0.16 -26.58 -4.12
N THR A 355 -0.90 -26.11 -3.44
CA THR A 355 -1.93 -26.95 -2.84
C THR A 355 -3.28 -26.64 -3.48
N VAL A 356 -3.89 -27.67 -4.05
CA VAL A 356 -5.20 -27.54 -4.71
C VAL A 356 -6.17 -28.58 -4.19
N PHE A 357 -7.45 -28.22 -4.17
CA PHE A 357 -8.55 -29.11 -3.94
C PHE A 357 -9.32 -29.30 -5.25
N MET A 358 -9.50 -30.55 -5.64
CA MET A 358 -10.26 -30.92 -6.84
C MET A 358 -11.29 -31.97 -6.44
N VAL A 359 -12.42 -31.97 -7.11
CA VAL A 359 -13.41 -33.03 -6.95
C VAL A 359 -13.53 -33.82 -8.24
N SER A 360 -13.41 -35.14 -8.12
CA SER A 360 -13.64 -36.05 -9.23
C SER A 360 -15.07 -35.88 -9.75
N PRO A 361 -15.26 -35.70 -11.07
CA PRO A 361 -16.58 -35.62 -11.68
C PRO A 361 -17.20 -37.03 -11.79
N ASN A 362 -17.65 -37.58 -10.66
CA ASN A 362 -18.44 -38.80 -10.64
C ASN A 362 -19.87 -38.44 -11.04
N ASP A 363 -20.40 -39.10 -12.08
CA ASP A 363 -21.69 -38.78 -12.71
C ASP A 363 -21.72 -37.34 -13.25
N PHE A 364 -21.15 -37.11 -14.45
CA PHE A 364 -21.09 -35.77 -15.07
C PHE A 364 -21.89 -35.72 -16.39
N ALA A 365 -22.81 -34.76 -16.48
CA ALA A 365 -23.73 -34.49 -17.58
C ALA A 365 -24.21 -33.06 -17.89
N TYR A 366 -25.09 -32.95 -18.87
CA TYR A 366 -25.67 -31.65 -19.18
C TYR A 366 -26.58 -31.16 -18.05
N ASN A 367 -26.41 -29.89 -17.63
CA ASN A 367 -27.24 -29.27 -16.59
C ASN A 367 -28.14 -28.17 -17.19
N PHE A 368 -29.41 -28.50 -17.35
CA PHE A 368 -30.42 -27.61 -17.95
C PHE A 368 -30.63 -26.30 -17.20
N GLU A 369 -30.43 -26.27 -15.88
CA GLU A 369 -30.59 -25.03 -15.11
C GLU A 369 -29.40 -24.09 -15.31
N THR A 370 -28.17 -24.63 -15.32
CA THR A 370 -26.98 -23.80 -15.54
C THR A 370 -26.85 -23.34 -16.98
N ALA A 371 -27.27 -24.15 -17.95
CA ALA A 371 -27.21 -23.83 -19.37
C ALA A 371 -28.00 -22.56 -19.74
N LYS A 372 -29.04 -22.20 -18.95
CA LYS A 372 -29.79 -20.95 -19.13
C LYS A 372 -28.92 -19.69 -19.00
N SER A 373 -27.80 -19.79 -18.29
CA SER A 373 -26.89 -18.68 -18.04
C SER A 373 -25.42 -19.00 -18.36
N ASN A 374 -25.11 -20.21 -18.85
CA ASN A 374 -23.79 -20.62 -19.27
C ASN A 374 -23.84 -21.07 -20.74
N VAL A 375 -23.40 -20.18 -21.63
CA VAL A 375 -23.43 -20.38 -23.08
C VAL A 375 -22.44 -21.43 -23.59
N PHE A 376 -21.47 -21.84 -22.77
CA PHE A 376 -20.47 -22.85 -23.16
C PHE A 376 -20.92 -24.30 -22.88
N GLN A 377 -22.14 -24.51 -22.40
CA GLN A 377 -22.68 -25.87 -22.19
C GLN A 377 -23.34 -26.41 -23.45
N HIS A 378 -22.89 -27.58 -23.89
CA HIS A 378 -23.41 -28.33 -25.01
C HIS A 378 -23.92 -29.72 -24.57
N LYS A 379 -25.07 -30.13 -25.11
CA LYS A 379 -25.67 -31.42 -24.76
C LYS A 379 -25.06 -32.52 -25.62
N LEU A 380 -24.32 -33.44 -25.00
CA LEU A 380 -23.88 -34.70 -25.63
C LEU A 380 -24.96 -35.78 -25.48
N ALA A 381 -24.98 -36.75 -26.41
CA ALA A 381 -26.05 -37.74 -26.56
C ALA A 381 -26.27 -38.64 -25.31
N ASP A 382 -25.21 -38.91 -24.53
CA ASP A 382 -25.26 -39.80 -23.36
C ASP A 382 -24.74 -39.10 -22.10
N SER A 383 -25.60 -38.40 -21.37
CA SER A 383 -25.15 -37.73 -20.15
C SER A 383 -26.18 -37.78 -19.00
N ALA A 384 -25.80 -38.39 -17.86
CA ALA A 384 -26.56 -38.43 -16.60
C ALA A 384 -25.99 -37.50 -15.49
N LYS A 385 -26.88 -36.74 -14.83
CA LYS A 385 -26.73 -35.63 -13.83
C LYS A 385 -25.35 -35.34 -13.21
N VAL A 386 -24.93 -34.05 -13.23
CA VAL A 386 -23.65 -33.48 -12.68
C VAL A 386 -23.68 -32.94 -11.26
N THR A 387 -22.54 -33.09 -10.59
CA THR A 387 -22.04 -32.18 -9.53
C THR A 387 -20.83 -31.33 -10.02
N LYS A 388 -20.92 -29.98 -10.04
CA LYS A 388 -19.83 -29.05 -10.38
C LYS A 388 -19.33 -28.36 -9.11
N LEU A 389 -18.32 -28.91 -8.44
CA LEU A 389 -18.01 -28.50 -7.07
C LEU A 389 -17.09 -27.28 -6.90
N ASN A 390 -16.68 -26.58 -7.96
CA ASN A 390 -15.88 -25.37 -7.79
C ASN A 390 -16.74 -24.10 -7.84
N ASN A 391 -16.23 -23.01 -7.27
CA ASN A 391 -16.81 -21.66 -7.17
C ASN A 391 -17.77 -21.40 -6.00
N TRP A 392 -18.21 -22.39 -5.23
CA TRP A 392 -19.05 -22.15 -4.04
C TRP A 392 -18.23 -21.81 -2.78
N PHE A 393 -16.91 -22.00 -2.82
CA PHE A 393 -15.99 -21.57 -1.78
C PHE A 393 -14.67 -21.06 -2.35
N SER A 394 -13.89 -20.39 -1.50
CA SER A 394 -12.47 -20.12 -1.72
C SER A 394 -11.74 -20.01 -0.39
N THR A 395 -10.42 -20.18 -0.42
CA THR A 395 -9.57 -19.99 0.76
C THR A 395 -8.70 -18.75 0.60
N HIS A 396 -8.43 -18.08 1.71
CA HIS A 396 -7.62 -16.88 1.77
C HIS A 396 -6.81 -16.85 3.04
N ARG A 397 -5.62 -16.26 2.96
CA ARG A 397 -4.87 -15.85 4.14
C ARG A 397 -5.04 -14.35 4.35
N THR A 398 -5.67 -13.96 5.46
CA THR A 398 -5.86 -12.55 5.80
C THR A 398 -4.56 -11.95 6.36
N GLY A 399 -4.42 -10.62 6.36
CA GLY A 399 -3.18 -9.93 6.78
C GLY A 399 -2.73 -10.24 8.23
N ASN A 400 -3.65 -10.71 9.08
CA ASN A 400 -3.36 -11.21 10.44
C ASN A 400 -2.88 -12.69 10.46
N GLY A 401 -2.62 -13.30 9.31
CA GLY A 401 -2.12 -14.66 9.15
C GLY A 401 -3.17 -15.77 9.26
N LYS A 402 -4.46 -15.43 9.46
CA LYS A 402 -5.55 -16.40 9.62
C LYS A 402 -6.02 -17.02 8.30
N ASN A 403 -6.25 -18.32 8.31
CA ASN A 403 -6.85 -19.08 7.23
C ASN A 403 -8.36 -18.85 7.22
N THR A 404 -8.84 -18.16 6.19
CA THR A 404 -10.25 -17.77 6.04
C THR A 404 -10.90 -18.58 4.92
N LEU A 405 -11.98 -19.27 5.24
CA LEU A 405 -12.86 -19.92 4.27
C LEU A 405 -14.01 -18.96 3.92
N VAL A 406 -14.19 -18.66 2.64
CA VAL A 406 -15.33 -17.87 2.16
C VAL A 406 -16.34 -18.81 1.50
N LEU A 407 -17.62 -18.66 1.82
CA LEU A 407 -18.74 -19.39 1.21
C LEU A 407 -19.61 -18.43 0.41
N TYR A 408 -20.04 -18.87 -0.78
CA TYR A 408 -20.58 -17.99 -1.80
C TYR A 408 -22.06 -18.28 -2.15
N PRO A 409 -22.88 -17.25 -2.43
CA PRO A 409 -24.26 -17.42 -2.89
C PRO A 409 -24.29 -17.82 -4.37
N MET A 410 -24.69 -19.07 -4.63
CA MET A 410 -24.75 -19.67 -5.97
C MET A 410 -26.09 -19.36 -6.66
N LEU A 411 -26.07 -18.92 -7.92
CA LEU A 411 -27.29 -18.55 -8.64
C LEU A 411 -28.24 -19.76 -8.80
N THR A 412 -27.72 -20.89 -9.27
CA THR A 412 -28.53 -22.02 -9.68
C THR A 412 -28.96 -22.88 -8.48
N PRO A 413 -30.26 -23.17 -8.26
CA PRO A 413 -30.73 -23.96 -7.11
C PRO A 413 -30.07 -25.32 -6.98
N ASN A 414 -29.98 -26.10 -8.07
CA ASN A 414 -29.36 -27.42 -8.02
C ASN A 414 -27.88 -27.40 -7.61
N ARG A 415 -27.17 -26.31 -7.91
CA ARG A 415 -25.77 -26.11 -7.49
C ARG A 415 -25.60 -25.79 -6.01
N ARG A 416 -26.65 -25.33 -5.33
CA ARG A 416 -26.58 -25.07 -3.88
C ARG A 416 -26.50 -26.38 -3.09
N ALA A 417 -27.04 -27.47 -3.64
CA ALA A 417 -26.90 -28.81 -3.08
C ALA A 417 -25.46 -29.35 -3.11
N GLU A 418 -24.58 -28.73 -3.91
CA GLU A 418 -23.15 -29.06 -3.98
C GLU A 418 -22.39 -28.58 -2.72
N ILE A 419 -22.96 -27.65 -1.95
CA ILE A 419 -22.30 -27.03 -0.81
C ILE A 419 -22.20 -28.01 0.36
N ARG A 420 -20.98 -28.50 0.61
CA ARG A 420 -20.67 -29.48 1.67
C ARG A 420 -19.64 -28.93 2.65
N THR A 421 -20.00 -27.83 3.32
CA THR A 421 -19.09 -27.04 4.18
C THR A 421 -18.42 -27.89 5.27
N ASP A 422 -19.17 -28.73 5.99
CA ASP A 422 -18.62 -29.50 7.10
C ASP A 422 -17.64 -30.59 6.62
N LEU A 423 -18.00 -31.27 5.54
CA LEU A 423 -17.11 -32.25 4.89
C LEU A 423 -15.82 -31.59 4.37
N LEU A 424 -15.93 -30.41 3.77
CA LEU A 424 -14.77 -29.63 3.32
C LEU A 424 -13.85 -29.28 4.50
N LYS A 425 -14.41 -28.75 5.59
CA LYS A 425 -13.66 -28.41 6.81
C LYS A 425 -12.96 -29.64 7.39
N GLU A 426 -13.65 -30.77 7.45
CA GLU A 426 -13.09 -32.03 7.94
C GLU A 426 -11.92 -32.50 7.07
N LYS A 427 -12.09 -32.50 5.74
CA LYS A 427 -11.05 -32.93 4.80
C LYS A 427 -9.83 -32.02 4.82
N LEU A 428 -10.03 -30.70 4.87
CA LEU A 428 -8.93 -29.74 5.01
C LEU A 428 -8.17 -29.94 6.33
N LYS A 429 -8.90 -30.14 7.43
CA LYS A 429 -8.28 -30.41 8.75
C LYS A 429 -7.47 -31.72 8.75
N GLN A 430 -7.96 -32.78 8.09
CA GLN A 430 -7.22 -34.05 7.93
C GLN A 430 -5.90 -33.87 7.16
N GLN A 431 -5.83 -32.87 6.27
CA GLN A 431 -4.61 -32.52 5.51
C GLN A 431 -3.75 -31.46 6.22
N GLY A 432 -4.02 -31.16 7.49
CA GLY A 432 -3.25 -30.19 8.27
C GLY A 432 -3.61 -28.72 8.00
N TYR A 433 -4.71 -28.45 7.29
CA TYR A 433 -5.20 -27.08 7.04
C TYR A 433 -6.33 -26.73 8.01
N SER A 434 -6.03 -25.91 9.02
CA SER A 434 -7.05 -25.38 9.96
C SER A 434 -7.71 -24.12 9.41
N ILE A 435 -9.02 -24.03 9.52
CA ILE A 435 -9.78 -22.82 9.18
C ILE A 435 -10.01 -22.02 10.46
N ASP A 436 -9.53 -20.78 10.48
CA ASP A 436 -9.61 -19.87 11.62
C ASP A 436 -10.85 -18.97 11.56
N LYS A 437 -11.30 -18.63 10.35
CA LYS A 437 -12.46 -17.75 10.12
C LYS A 437 -13.30 -18.29 8.97
N VAL A 438 -14.62 -18.18 9.11
CA VAL A 438 -15.56 -18.41 8.01
C VAL A 438 -16.26 -17.09 7.69
N VAL A 439 -16.23 -16.70 6.43
CA VAL A 439 -17.02 -15.60 5.87
C VAL A 439 -18.14 -16.22 5.05
N ASP A 440 -19.37 -16.12 5.54
CA ASP A 440 -20.51 -16.76 4.90
C ASP A 440 -21.40 -15.73 4.17
N LEU A 441 -21.20 -15.62 2.86
CA LEU A 441 -21.95 -14.72 1.98
C LEU A 441 -23.24 -15.37 1.44
N ARG A 442 -23.57 -16.60 1.84
CA ARG A 442 -24.72 -17.32 1.29
C ARG A 442 -26.05 -16.68 1.66
N HIS A 443 -26.12 -15.90 2.74
CA HIS A 443 -27.34 -15.19 3.15
C HIS A 443 -27.93 -14.28 2.05
N TYR A 444 -27.09 -13.76 1.14
CA TYR A 444 -27.53 -12.97 -0.02
C TYR A 444 -28.42 -13.72 -1.02
N VAL A 445 -28.46 -15.05 -0.93
CA VAL A 445 -29.42 -15.89 -1.67
C VAL A 445 -30.86 -15.40 -1.50
N ASP A 446 -31.24 -15.03 -0.27
CA ASP A 446 -32.61 -14.66 0.07
C ASP A 446 -33.01 -13.31 -0.55
N GLU A 447 -32.01 -12.50 -0.91
CA GLU A 447 -32.16 -11.23 -1.63
C GLU A 447 -32.07 -11.39 -3.16
N GLY A 448 -31.87 -12.61 -3.67
CA GLY A 448 -31.64 -12.84 -5.10
C GLY A 448 -30.31 -12.29 -5.60
N LYS A 449 -29.31 -12.13 -4.71
CA LYS A 449 -27.97 -11.61 -5.03
C LYS A 449 -26.95 -12.76 -5.01
N PHE A 450 -26.10 -12.82 -6.03
CA PHE A 450 -25.21 -13.96 -6.27
C PHE A 450 -23.77 -13.53 -6.54
N LEU A 451 -22.81 -14.36 -6.14
CA LEU A 451 -21.39 -14.17 -6.40
C LEU A 451 -20.75 -15.55 -6.43
N GLU A 452 -20.63 -16.17 -7.59
CA GLU A 452 -20.09 -17.54 -7.72
C GLU A 452 -18.55 -17.56 -7.61
N GLY A 453 -18.04 -17.19 -6.43
CA GLY A 453 -16.65 -17.31 -6.00
C GLY A 453 -15.63 -16.95 -7.06
N THR A 454 -14.61 -17.79 -7.23
CA THR A 454 -13.53 -17.60 -8.20
C THR A 454 -14.00 -17.69 -9.65
N GLY A 455 -15.25 -18.07 -9.94
CA GLY A 455 -15.85 -17.89 -11.27
C GLY A 455 -16.17 -16.43 -11.55
N SER A 456 -16.82 -15.79 -10.58
CA SER A 456 -17.22 -14.39 -10.63
C SER A 456 -16.07 -13.40 -10.41
N MET A 457 -14.95 -13.83 -9.82
CA MET A 457 -13.81 -12.94 -9.53
C MET A 457 -12.46 -13.51 -9.97
N VAL A 458 -11.56 -12.60 -10.37
CA VAL A 458 -10.14 -12.87 -10.60
C VAL A 458 -9.34 -11.97 -9.67
N LEU A 459 -8.42 -12.57 -8.90
CA LEU A 459 -7.75 -11.89 -7.79
C LEU A 459 -6.26 -11.71 -8.08
N ASP A 460 -5.78 -10.47 -7.98
CA ASP A 460 -4.38 -10.20 -7.73
C ASP A 460 -4.18 -10.15 -6.21
N ARG A 461 -3.72 -11.28 -5.67
CA ARG A 461 -3.61 -11.52 -4.24
C ARG A 461 -2.46 -10.75 -3.63
N LYS A 462 -1.38 -10.55 -4.39
CA LYS A 462 -0.23 -9.72 -3.97
C LYS A 462 -0.66 -8.27 -3.87
N ASN A 463 -1.22 -7.70 -4.94
CA ASN A 463 -1.60 -6.27 -4.93
C ASN A 463 -2.93 -5.98 -4.22
N LYS A 464 -3.61 -7.01 -3.67
CA LYS A 464 -4.97 -6.95 -3.11
C LYS A 464 -5.95 -6.22 -4.04
N VAL A 465 -5.98 -6.60 -5.31
CA VAL A 465 -6.95 -6.08 -6.29
C VAL A 465 -7.85 -7.22 -6.77
N ALA A 466 -9.16 -7.02 -6.71
CA ALA A 466 -10.15 -7.99 -7.17
C ALA A 466 -10.86 -7.46 -8.42
N PHE A 467 -10.90 -8.26 -9.47
CA PHE A 467 -11.57 -7.95 -10.73
C PHE A 467 -12.86 -8.77 -10.84
N ALA A 468 -13.97 -8.12 -11.18
CA ALA A 468 -15.25 -8.78 -11.38
C ALA A 468 -16.01 -8.18 -12.56
N SER A 469 -16.35 -9.05 -13.51
CA SER A 469 -17.33 -8.73 -14.54
C SER A 469 -18.74 -8.99 -14.00
N LEU A 470 -19.58 -7.97 -14.00
CA LEU A 470 -20.97 -8.05 -13.53
C LEU A 470 -21.81 -8.90 -14.50
N SER A 471 -22.61 -9.79 -13.92
CA SER A 471 -23.46 -10.73 -14.65
C SER A 471 -24.59 -11.23 -13.72
N PRO A 472 -25.55 -12.04 -14.20
CA PRO A 472 -26.52 -12.68 -13.33
C PRO A 472 -25.91 -13.53 -12.19
N ARG A 473 -24.64 -13.93 -12.34
CA ARG A 473 -23.87 -14.71 -11.35
C ARG A 473 -22.92 -13.85 -10.51
N THR A 474 -22.81 -12.56 -10.79
CA THR A 474 -21.89 -11.62 -10.15
C THR A 474 -22.60 -10.31 -9.82
N ASN A 475 -23.12 -10.22 -8.59
CA ASN A 475 -23.77 -9.05 -8.05
C ASN A 475 -22.75 -8.12 -7.37
N ILE A 476 -22.93 -6.83 -7.60
CA ILE A 476 -22.02 -5.78 -7.14
C ILE A 476 -21.99 -5.63 -5.61
N ASP A 477 -23.11 -5.77 -4.91
CA ASP A 477 -23.18 -5.59 -3.45
C ASP A 477 -22.38 -6.69 -2.75
N VAL A 478 -22.60 -7.95 -3.16
CA VAL A 478 -21.91 -9.12 -2.60
C VAL A 478 -20.41 -9.05 -2.91
N PHE A 479 -20.05 -8.55 -4.10
CA PHE A 479 -18.66 -8.36 -4.48
C PHE A 479 -17.96 -7.29 -3.63
N TYR A 480 -18.64 -6.17 -3.35
CA TYR A 480 -18.11 -5.15 -2.45
C TYR A 480 -17.98 -5.66 -1.02
N ASP A 481 -18.95 -6.41 -0.50
CA ASP A 481 -18.86 -7.03 0.83
C ASP A 481 -17.67 -8.00 0.92
N PHE A 482 -17.50 -8.88 -0.08
CA PHE A 482 -16.32 -9.73 -0.20
C PHE A 482 -15.02 -8.90 -0.14
N CYS A 483 -14.92 -7.84 -0.97
CA CYS A 483 -13.74 -7.00 -1.03
C CYS A 483 -13.45 -6.30 0.29
N LYS A 484 -14.49 -5.78 0.96
CA LYS A 484 -14.39 -5.15 2.28
C LYS A 484 -13.90 -6.13 3.34
N GLN A 485 -14.49 -7.33 3.43
CA GLN A 485 -14.15 -8.31 4.45
C GLN A 485 -12.75 -8.90 4.29
N LEU A 486 -12.23 -8.96 3.06
CA LEU A 486 -10.94 -9.59 2.73
C LEU A 486 -9.84 -8.57 2.39
N GLY A 487 -10.15 -7.26 2.40
CA GLY A 487 -9.20 -6.18 2.16
C GLY A 487 -8.75 -6.04 0.70
N TYR A 488 -9.62 -6.37 -0.26
CA TYR A 488 -9.34 -6.18 -1.68
C TYR A 488 -9.89 -4.84 -2.18
N ARG A 489 -9.16 -4.21 -3.10
CA ARG A 489 -9.65 -3.08 -3.89
C ARG A 489 -10.49 -3.59 -5.07
N PRO A 490 -11.76 -3.19 -5.19
CA PRO A 490 -12.68 -3.71 -6.20
C PRO A 490 -12.55 -3.02 -7.56
N ILE A 491 -12.43 -3.80 -8.64
CA ILE A 491 -12.52 -3.36 -10.04
C ILE A 491 -13.68 -4.07 -10.72
N ILE A 492 -14.79 -3.35 -10.88
CA ILE A 492 -16.00 -3.81 -11.57
C ILE A 492 -15.98 -3.46 -13.06
N PHE A 493 -16.59 -4.27 -13.92
CA PHE A 493 -16.78 -3.96 -15.35
C PHE A 493 -17.83 -4.89 -15.97
N HIS A 494 -18.17 -4.70 -17.24
CA HIS A 494 -19.06 -5.59 -17.99
C HIS A 494 -18.33 -6.19 -19.19
N THR A 495 -18.60 -7.48 -19.45
CA THR A 495 -18.12 -8.17 -20.64
C THR A 495 -19.26 -8.81 -21.39
N TYR A 496 -19.18 -8.76 -22.71
CA TYR A 496 -20.22 -9.23 -23.60
C TYR A 496 -19.67 -10.21 -24.62
N ASP A 497 -20.44 -11.22 -24.98
CA ASP A 497 -20.15 -12.11 -26.09
C ASP A 497 -20.43 -11.43 -27.45
N GLN A 498 -20.36 -12.19 -28.54
CA GLN A 498 -20.61 -11.68 -29.89
C GLN A 498 -22.08 -11.27 -30.08
N ASP A 499 -23.02 -11.97 -29.44
CA ASP A 499 -24.46 -11.71 -29.50
C ASP A 499 -24.90 -10.54 -28.61
N GLY A 500 -24.00 -9.98 -27.81
CA GLY A 500 -24.29 -8.89 -26.88
C GLY A 500 -24.92 -9.34 -25.57
N LYS A 501 -24.82 -10.63 -25.23
CA LYS A 501 -25.19 -11.13 -23.90
C LYS A 501 -24.00 -11.02 -22.96
N LEU A 502 -24.29 -10.82 -21.67
CA LEU A 502 -23.26 -10.77 -20.64
C LEU A 502 -22.55 -12.11 -20.52
N ILE A 503 -21.22 -12.09 -20.51
CA ILE A 503 -20.43 -13.28 -20.21
C ILE A 503 -20.56 -13.55 -18.71
N TYR A 504 -20.93 -14.78 -18.36
CA TYR A 504 -21.42 -15.09 -17.03
C TYR A 504 -20.35 -15.12 -15.94
N HIS A 505 -19.09 -15.41 -16.27
CA HIS A 505 -17.97 -15.48 -15.32
C HIS A 505 -16.75 -14.69 -15.81
N THR A 506 -16.10 -14.00 -14.87
CA THR A 506 -14.88 -13.22 -15.09
C THR A 506 -13.70 -14.11 -15.48
N ASN A 507 -13.65 -15.33 -14.94
CA ASN A 507 -12.55 -16.28 -15.19
C ASN A 507 -12.56 -16.93 -16.59
N VAL A 508 -13.53 -16.58 -17.44
CA VAL A 508 -13.55 -16.98 -18.85
C VAL A 508 -12.95 -15.90 -19.75
N VAL A 509 -13.01 -14.64 -19.30
CA VAL A 509 -12.47 -13.48 -20.03
C VAL A 509 -11.10 -13.04 -19.52
N MET A 510 -10.69 -13.53 -18.35
CA MET A 510 -9.49 -13.04 -17.67
C MET A 510 -8.84 -14.07 -16.75
N SER A 511 -7.51 -14.04 -16.67
CA SER A 511 -6.71 -14.72 -15.65
C SER A 511 -5.53 -13.86 -15.21
N ILE A 512 -5.10 -14.00 -13.95
CA ILE A 512 -3.96 -13.28 -13.37
C ILE A 512 -3.00 -14.30 -12.76
N GLY A 513 -1.77 -14.28 -13.25
CA GLY A 513 -0.63 -14.98 -12.67
C GLY A 513 0.27 -14.05 -11.84
N ASP A 514 1.43 -14.54 -11.44
CA ASP A 514 2.41 -13.79 -10.66
C ASP A 514 3.01 -12.64 -11.47
N GLY A 515 3.37 -12.91 -12.73
CA GLY A 515 3.98 -11.92 -13.63
C GLY A 515 3.15 -11.53 -14.85
N PHE A 516 1.99 -12.16 -15.09
CA PHE A 516 1.17 -11.91 -16.28
C PHE A 516 -0.32 -11.72 -15.98
N VAL A 517 -1.01 -11.16 -16.97
CA VAL A 517 -2.47 -11.07 -17.05
C VAL A 517 -2.90 -11.50 -18.44
N VAL A 518 -3.84 -12.44 -18.53
CA VAL A 518 -4.59 -12.72 -19.75
C VAL A 518 -5.91 -11.96 -19.68
N ILE A 519 -6.29 -11.22 -20.72
CA ILE A 519 -7.57 -10.49 -20.75
C ILE A 519 -8.16 -10.31 -22.15
N ALA A 520 -9.46 -10.54 -22.27
CA ALA A 520 -10.27 -10.24 -23.44
C ALA A 520 -10.78 -8.79 -23.42
N ALA A 521 -9.88 -7.82 -23.54
CA ALA A 521 -10.21 -6.39 -23.38
C ALA A 521 -11.24 -5.88 -24.41
N ASP A 522 -11.38 -6.56 -25.55
CA ASP A 522 -12.35 -6.20 -26.59
C ASP A 522 -13.78 -6.65 -26.27
N ASN A 523 -13.95 -7.59 -25.33
CA ASN A 523 -15.26 -7.96 -24.80
C ASN A 523 -15.82 -6.89 -23.82
N ILE A 524 -15.00 -5.93 -23.37
CA ILE A 524 -15.44 -4.76 -22.59
C ILE A 524 -15.90 -3.67 -23.58
N ARG A 525 -17.21 -3.62 -23.83
CA ARG A 525 -17.80 -2.72 -24.84
C ARG A 525 -17.81 -1.25 -24.43
N ASP A 526 -17.97 -0.97 -23.14
CA ASP A 526 -17.91 0.41 -22.63
C ASP A 526 -16.46 0.92 -22.64
N SER A 527 -16.22 2.00 -23.38
CA SER A 527 -14.88 2.55 -23.58
C SER A 527 -14.27 3.14 -22.31
N LYS A 528 -15.08 3.64 -21.36
CA LYS A 528 -14.62 4.17 -20.08
C LYS A 528 -14.24 3.03 -19.14
N GLU A 529 -15.06 1.98 -19.07
CA GLU A 529 -14.74 0.76 -18.32
C GLU A 529 -13.46 0.12 -18.85
N LYS A 530 -13.35 -0.06 -20.18
CA LYS A 530 -12.15 -0.62 -20.83
C LYS A 530 -10.90 0.21 -20.51
N THR A 531 -10.99 1.53 -20.62
CA THR A 531 -9.87 2.42 -20.31
C THR A 531 -9.44 2.28 -18.85
N ARG A 532 -10.40 2.25 -17.91
CA ARG A 532 -10.13 2.08 -16.49
C ARG A 532 -9.51 0.72 -16.19
N VAL A 533 -10.12 -0.39 -16.63
CA VAL A 533 -9.59 -1.75 -16.43
C VAL A 533 -8.17 -1.87 -16.98
N MET A 534 -7.92 -1.37 -18.18
CA MET A 534 -6.58 -1.41 -18.77
C MET A 534 -5.56 -0.52 -18.04
N ALA A 535 -5.99 0.61 -17.47
CA ALA A 535 -5.12 1.45 -16.63
C ALA A 535 -4.74 0.72 -15.33
N GLU A 536 -5.72 0.10 -14.69
CA GLU A 536 -5.52 -0.70 -13.47
C GLU A 536 -4.55 -1.85 -13.72
N LEU A 537 -4.73 -2.61 -14.81
CA LEU A 537 -3.83 -3.72 -15.13
C LEU A 537 -2.40 -3.28 -15.44
N ARG A 538 -2.23 -2.12 -16.09
CA ARG A 538 -0.89 -1.55 -16.30
C ARG A 538 -0.23 -1.16 -14.99
N ALA A 539 -1.00 -0.65 -14.02
CA ALA A 539 -0.49 -0.26 -12.72
C ALA A 539 0.00 -1.46 -11.87
N LEU A 540 -0.48 -2.68 -12.17
CA LEU A 540 0.01 -3.91 -11.52
C LEU A 540 1.43 -4.31 -11.95
N GLY A 541 1.97 -3.70 -13.02
CA GLY A 541 3.31 -4.01 -13.52
C GLY A 541 3.47 -5.39 -14.18
N LYS A 542 2.36 -6.08 -14.44
CA LYS A 542 2.32 -7.43 -15.04
C LYS A 542 2.29 -7.37 -16.57
N LYS A 543 2.80 -8.41 -17.23
CA LYS A 543 2.73 -8.55 -18.69
C LYS A 543 1.28 -8.79 -19.10
N ILE A 544 0.71 -7.87 -19.88
CA ILE A 544 -0.65 -8.01 -20.43
C ILE A 544 -0.61 -8.80 -21.74
N ILE A 545 -1.33 -9.92 -21.76
CA ILE A 545 -1.53 -10.81 -22.90
C ILE A 545 -3.01 -10.70 -23.30
N LYS A 546 -3.28 -10.02 -24.41
CA LYS A 546 -4.66 -9.86 -24.91
C LYS A 546 -5.10 -11.13 -25.64
N ILE A 547 -6.35 -11.54 -25.40
CA ILE A 547 -7.01 -12.62 -26.14
C ILE A 547 -8.22 -12.09 -26.91
N SER A 548 -8.53 -12.70 -28.05
CA SER A 548 -9.70 -12.36 -28.86
C SER A 548 -10.98 -13.00 -28.30
N SER A 549 -12.15 -12.57 -28.77
CA SER A 549 -13.42 -13.22 -28.40
C SER A 549 -13.50 -14.68 -28.88
N ASP A 550 -12.86 -15.02 -29.99
CA ASP A 550 -12.74 -16.41 -30.45
C ASP A 550 -11.89 -17.26 -29.47
N GLN A 551 -10.80 -16.69 -28.96
CA GLN A 551 -9.98 -17.33 -27.93
C GLN A 551 -10.73 -17.46 -26.60
N VAL A 552 -11.62 -16.51 -26.26
CA VAL A 552 -12.53 -16.65 -25.09
C VAL A 552 -13.45 -17.85 -25.27
N ASN A 553 -14.06 -18.01 -26.45
CA ASN A 553 -14.93 -19.16 -26.74
C ASN A 553 -14.19 -20.50 -26.68
N ASN A 554 -12.88 -20.48 -26.92
CA ASN A 554 -11.98 -21.61 -26.81
C ASN A 554 -11.21 -21.66 -25.47
N MET A 555 -11.77 -21.06 -24.41
CA MET A 555 -11.32 -21.17 -23.03
C MET A 555 -9.92 -20.60 -22.72
N CYS A 556 -9.34 -19.77 -23.59
CA CYS A 556 -8.02 -19.16 -23.35
C CYS A 556 -7.98 -18.24 -22.12
N GLY A 557 -9.11 -17.71 -21.65
CA GLY A 557 -9.15 -16.95 -20.39
C GLY A 557 -9.15 -17.84 -19.15
N ASN A 558 -9.50 -19.13 -19.28
CA ASN A 558 -9.71 -20.06 -18.17
C ASN A 558 -8.45 -20.86 -17.82
N ILE A 559 -7.34 -20.15 -17.64
CA ILE A 559 -6.04 -20.73 -17.26
C ILE A 559 -5.70 -20.39 -15.81
N LEU A 560 -4.82 -21.18 -15.19
CA LEU A 560 -4.37 -20.95 -13.83
C LEU A 560 -2.88 -21.23 -13.70
N GLU A 561 -2.15 -20.28 -13.10
CA GLU A 561 -0.76 -20.49 -12.71
C GLU A 561 -0.72 -21.10 -11.30
N LEU A 562 0.09 -22.14 -11.12
CA LEU A 562 0.27 -22.85 -9.86
C LEU A 562 1.75 -23.02 -9.58
N LYS A 563 2.09 -23.03 -8.29
CA LYS A 563 3.43 -23.35 -7.86
C LYS A 563 3.63 -24.86 -7.93
N SER A 564 4.71 -25.30 -8.57
CA SER A 564 5.09 -26.72 -8.58
C SER A 564 5.88 -27.09 -7.32
N ASN A 565 5.82 -28.36 -6.93
CA ASN A 565 6.76 -28.92 -5.96
C ASN A 565 8.10 -29.30 -6.61
N ASN A 566 8.17 -29.28 -7.95
CA ASN A 566 9.39 -29.43 -8.73
C ASN A 566 9.90 -28.05 -9.18
N ASP A 567 11.06 -27.99 -9.85
CA ASP A 567 11.59 -26.73 -10.38
C ASP A 567 10.66 -26.12 -11.45
N GLY A 568 10.26 -24.88 -11.22
CA GLY A 568 9.46 -24.06 -12.14
C GLY A 568 7.95 -24.11 -11.88
N ASP A 569 7.32 -22.94 -11.92
CA ASP A 569 5.85 -22.82 -11.84
C ASP A 569 5.19 -23.43 -13.08
N ILE A 570 3.91 -23.76 -12.98
CA ILE A 570 3.14 -24.36 -14.09
C ILE A 570 1.93 -23.50 -14.43
N ILE A 571 1.56 -23.49 -15.70
CA ILE A 571 0.34 -22.83 -16.19
C ILE A 571 -0.57 -23.91 -16.75
N VAL A 572 -1.60 -24.26 -15.98
CA VAL A 572 -2.57 -25.29 -16.33
C VAL A 572 -3.65 -24.70 -17.23
N MET A 573 -3.90 -25.37 -18.35
CA MET A 573 -4.93 -25.01 -19.32
C MET A 573 -5.46 -26.26 -20.04
N SER A 574 -6.60 -26.17 -20.70
CA SER A 574 -7.06 -27.26 -21.55
C SER A 574 -6.26 -27.35 -22.85
N THR A 575 -6.24 -28.54 -23.45
CA THR A 575 -5.72 -28.74 -24.81
C THR A 575 -6.42 -27.83 -25.82
N THR A 576 -7.71 -27.52 -25.62
CA THR A 576 -8.48 -26.57 -26.44
C THR A 576 -7.87 -25.17 -26.38
N ALA A 577 -7.67 -24.63 -25.17
CA ALA A 577 -7.05 -23.33 -24.97
C ALA A 577 -5.62 -23.29 -25.53
N TYR A 578 -4.82 -24.33 -25.28
CA TYR A 578 -3.44 -24.43 -25.75
C TYR A 578 -3.31 -24.36 -27.29
N LYS A 579 -4.23 -25.00 -28.01
CA LYS A 579 -4.28 -24.98 -29.48
C LYS A 579 -4.67 -23.61 -30.03
N HIS A 580 -5.49 -22.84 -29.30
CA HIS A 580 -6.00 -21.54 -29.73
C HIS A 580 -5.13 -20.35 -29.30
N PHE A 581 -4.25 -20.50 -28.30
CA PHE A 581 -3.20 -19.51 -28.06
C PHE A 581 -2.23 -19.44 -29.26
N THR A 582 -1.90 -18.22 -29.67
CA THR A 582 -0.88 -18.00 -30.71
C THR A 582 0.49 -18.43 -30.21
N LYS A 583 1.43 -18.63 -31.14
CA LYS A 583 2.82 -18.95 -30.80
C LYS A 583 3.44 -17.90 -29.88
N ASP A 584 3.19 -16.62 -30.16
CA ASP A 584 3.72 -15.50 -29.36
C ASP A 584 3.09 -15.45 -27.97
N GLN A 585 1.77 -15.69 -27.85
CA GLN A 585 1.12 -15.73 -26.53
C GLN A 585 1.65 -16.88 -25.68
N LYS A 586 1.90 -18.06 -26.27
CA LYS A 586 2.52 -19.19 -25.56
C LYS A 586 3.94 -18.86 -25.13
N ALA A 587 4.76 -18.29 -26.01
CA ALA A 587 6.11 -17.86 -25.68
C ALA A 587 6.15 -16.79 -24.57
N GLU A 588 5.14 -15.93 -24.48
CA GLU A 588 5.02 -14.99 -23.35
C GLU A 588 4.61 -15.68 -22.04
N LEU A 589 3.69 -16.65 -22.08
CA LEU A 589 3.28 -17.42 -20.91
C LEU A 589 4.42 -18.31 -20.37
N GLU A 590 5.19 -18.94 -21.26
CA GLU A 590 6.32 -19.83 -20.94
C GLU A 590 7.46 -19.13 -20.18
N LYS A 591 7.49 -17.78 -20.18
CA LYS A 591 8.43 -17.00 -19.35
C LYS A 591 8.09 -17.05 -17.86
N PHE A 592 6.85 -17.39 -17.51
CA PHE A 592 6.35 -17.39 -16.14
C PHE A 592 6.20 -18.81 -15.58
N GLY A 593 5.83 -19.78 -16.42
CA GLY A 593 5.76 -21.17 -16.01
C GLY A 593 5.61 -22.13 -17.18
N ASN A 594 5.88 -23.41 -16.91
CA ASN A 594 5.71 -24.47 -17.89
C ASN A 594 4.22 -24.66 -18.22
N ILE A 595 3.86 -24.57 -19.50
CA ILE A 595 2.48 -24.79 -19.93
C ILE A 595 2.15 -26.28 -19.81
N VAL A 596 1.07 -26.59 -19.10
CA VAL A 596 0.56 -27.96 -18.92
C VAL A 596 -0.82 -28.05 -19.59
N PRO A 597 -0.88 -28.50 -20.85
CA PRO A 597 -2.15 -28.74 -21.54
C PRO A 597 -2.77 -30.05 -21.04
N VAL A 598 -4.04 -30.01 -20.67
CA VAL A 598 -4.79 -31.19 -20.21
C VAL A 598 -5.97 -31.45 -21.14
N ASP A 599 -6.13 -32.69 -21.61
CA ASP A 599 -7.29 -33.08 -22.39
C ASP A 599 -8.50 -33.30 -21.48
N ILE A 600 -9.43 -32.36 -21.53
CA ILE A 600 -10.67 -32.34 -20.75
C ILE A 600 -11.89 -32.03 -21.63
N HIS A 601 -11.83 -32.40 -22.92
CA HIS A 601 -12.85 -32.03 -23.92
C HIS A 601 -14.28 -32.33 -23.45
N THR A 602 -14.55 -33.52 -22.91
CA THR A 602 -15.88 -33.89 -22.41
C THR A 602 -16.36 -32.97 -21.28
N ILE A 603 -15.46 -32.54 -20.38
CA ILE A 603 -15.80 -31.65 -19.27
C ILE A 603 -16.08 -30.24 -19.77
N GLU A 604 -15.33 -29.77 -20.77
CA GLU A 604 -15.56 -28.46 -21.40
C GLU A 604 -16.89 -28.42 -22.14
N GLU A 605 -17.19 -29.41 -22.97
CA GLU A 605 -18.44 -29.46 -23.75
C GLU A 605 -19.65 -29.56 -22.84
N VAL A 606 -19.64 -30.52 -21.92
CA VAL A 606 -20.81 -30.81 -21.08
C VAL A 606 -20.95 -29.81 -19.94
N GLY A 607 -19.81 -29.42 -19.37
CA GLY A 607 -19.73 -28.51 -18.24
C GLY A 607 -19.78 -27.07 -18.67
N GLY A 608 -19.23 -26.66 -19.80
CA GLY A 608 -19.07 -25.25 -20.14
C GLY A 608 -18.14 -24.51 -19.17
N GLY A 609 -17.14 -25.19 -18.62
CA GLY A 609 -16.04 -24.63 -17.84
C GLY A 609 -14.77 -25.46 -18.10
N SER A 610 -13.59 -24.89 -17.89
CA SER A 610 -12.31 -25.49 -18.28
C SER A 610 -11.41 -25.76 -17.06
N ALA A 611 -10.11 -25.96 -17.30
CA ALA A 611 -9.14 -26.48 -16.34
C ALA A 611 -9.13 -25.69 -15.03
N ARG A 612 -9.13 -24.34 -15.08
CA ARG A 612 -9.20 -23.50 -13.87
C ARG A 612 -10.49 -23.75 -13.08
N CYS A 613 -11.63 -23.92 -13.75
CA CYS A 613 -12.90 -24.19 -13.09
C CYS A 613 -12.92 -25.54 -12.35
N MET A 614 -11.95 -26.42 -12.52
CA MET A 614 -11.86 -27.68 -11.78
C MET A 614 -10.96 -27.61 -10.55
N ILE A 615 -10.23 -26.50 -10.38
CA ILE A 615 -9.16 -26.34 -9.39
C ILE A 615 -9.59 -25.29 -8.36
N ALA A 616 -9.70 -25.69 -7.09
CA ALA A 616 -9.83 -24.76 -5.98
C ALA A 616 -8.47 -24.59 -5.30
N GLU A 617 -7.93 -23.38 -5.32
CA GLU A 617 -6.64 -23.06 -4.69
C GLU A 617 -6.75 -23.05 -3.15
N ILE A 618 -5.80 -23.66 -2.47
CA ILE A 618 -5.67 -23.66 -1.00
C ILE A 618 -4.45 -22.81 -0.60
N PHE A 619 -4.68 -21.65 0.03
CA PHE A 619 -3.65 -20.66 0.39
C PHE A 619 -3.26 -20.66 1.86
#